data_AF-A0A938NE01-F1
#
_entry.id   AF-A0A938NE01-F1
#
_cell.length_a   1.000
_cell.length_b   1.000
_cell.length_c   1.000
_cell.angle_alpha   90.00
_cell.angle_beta   90.00
_cell.angle_gamma   90.00
#
_symmetry.space_group_name_H-M   'P 1'
#
loop_
_entity.id
_entity.type
_entity.pdbx_description
1 polymer ?
#
loop_
_entity_poly.entity_id
_entity_poly.type
_entity_poly.pdbx_seq_one_letter_code
_entity_poly.pdbx_strand_id
1 'polypeptide(L)'
;MTRPARKDGGAQKPAAKTAKAAAKPTIKAAAKASDQTTAQSSAQAAPKRPRKAAAVSPTVKSLTRVTRQTPEPIDTPQPVVEHAEPEVEVESTEVASTSHAVEPSTDAPSVRPEHGFQPRRAEHPRRVHHGIRLRRKAGMEGFPWWAQAWFKGMESGFADAVRIEGLQYAQSGQVVTMEIVPGTARMKVQGRATRPYECSMTFHPWTSEQWTAVVAAMSQEAIHAARLLTGELPQGAERLVSGLGLRLFPMGLKSADPIVECACKEPHPCKHVHAAACVLAERIEVDPLVLFTLRGLAGERLLERIQEHRALTNRGVQSAHNPPPVAQHPPELRPITELVHDFWRPGRALSELDDAAAVQHIPHALLRRLGPSSLGGRFRLVGLLASAYDTIRLRALTPRLDAPPPCE
;
A
#
# COMPACT_ATOMS: atom_id res chain seq x y z
N MET A 1 -43.51 -24.20 -62.22
CA MET A 1 -43.18 -23.90 -63.63
C MET A 1 -43.57 -22.44 -63.85
N THR A 2 -42.75 -21.43 -64.14
CA THR A 2 -41.39 -21.30 -64.66
C THR A 2 -40.89 -19.87 -64.33
N ARG A 3 -39.60 -19.77 -63.97
CA ARG A 3 -38.69 -18.61 -63.95
C ARG A 3 -38.67 -17.83 -65.31
N PRO A 4 -37.85 -16.77 -65.53
CA PRO A 4 -37.62 -15.51 -64.79
C PRO A 4 -37.28 -14.31 -65.76
N ALA A 5 -36.85 -13.14 -65.25
CA ALA A 5 -35.78 -12.32 -65.84
C ALA A 5 -35.27 -11.31 -64.77
N ARG A 6 -34.04 -11.47 -64.24
CA ARG A 6 -32.79 -10.74 -64.60
C ARG A 6 -32.92 -9.21 -64.46
N LYS A 7 -32.01 -8.44 -63.84
CA LYS A 7 -30.69 -8.68 -63.24
C LYS A 7 -30.27 -7.40 -62.50
N ASP A 8 -29.32 -7.54 -61.59
CA ASP A 8 -28.74 -6.56 -60.66
C ASP A 8 -28.00 -5.35 -61.26
N GLY A 9 -27.80 -4.35 -60.40
CA GLY A 9 -26.81 -3.25 -60.51
C GLY A 9 -27.47 -1.91 -60.17
N GLY A 10 -27.19 -1.20 -59.08
CA GLY A 10 -25.92 -1.01 -58.40
C GLY A 10 -25.45 0.42 -58.64
N ALA A 11 -25.30 1.19 -57.54
CA ALA A 11 -24.40 2.32 -57.35
C ALA A 11 -24.98 3.76 -57.16
N GLN A 12 -24.45 4.35 -56.07
CA GLN A 12 -24.05 5.74 -55.84
C GLN A 12 -25.07 6.84 -55.47
N LYS A 13 -24.95 7.27 -54.20
CA LYS A 13 -25.19 8.63 -53.67
C LYS A 13 -24.23 9.65 -54.33
N PRO A 14 -24.47 10.98 -54.33
CA PRO A 14 -24.27 11.79 -53.11
C PRO A 14 -25.13 13.06 -52.92
N ALA A 15 -24.83 13.72 -51.79
CA ALA A 15 -25.40 14.88 -51.09
C ALA A 15 -25.64 16.21 -51.85
N ALA A 16 -26.56 17.04 -51.31
CA ALA A 16 -26.27 18.39 -50.78
C ALA A 16 -27.53 19.14 -50.22
N LYS A 17 -27.36 19.78 -49.03
CA LYS A 17 -27.80 21.13 -48.51
C LYS A 17 -29.21 21.68 -48.88
N THR A 18 -30.04 22.32 -48.03
CA THR A 18 -29.83 23.44 -47.05
C THR A 18 -31.11 23.79 -46.23
N ALA A 19 -30.92 24.20 -44.96
CA ALA A 19 -31.52 25.30 -44.14
C ALA A 19 -33.02 25.74 -44.12
N LYS A 20 -33.64 25.79 -42.91
CA LYS A 20 -34.30 26.95 -42.20
C LYS A 20 -35.03 26.50 -40.91
N ALA A 21 -34.61 26.90 -39.70
CA ALA A 21 -35.12 27.99 -38.82
C ALA A 21 -36.64 27.92 -38.47
N ALA A 22 -37.08 27.56 -37.25
CA ALA A 22 -37.07 28.25 -35.94
C ALA A 22 -38.35 29.08 -35.64
N ALA A 23 -39.11 28.69 -34.59
CA ALA A 23 -40.09 29.53 -33.90
C ALA A 23 -40.28 29.07 -32.43
N LYS A 24 -40.20 30.02 -31.48
CA LYS A 24 -40.45 29.89 -30.02
C LYS A 24 -41.95 30.01 -29.71
N PRO A 25 -42.36 29.62 -28.48
CA PRO A 25 -43.04 30.63 -27.66
C PRO A 25 -42.60 30.69 -26.18
N THR A 26 -42.87 31.87 -25.63
CA THR A 26 -42.60 32.45 -24.30
C THR A 26 -43.66 32.08 -23.27
N ILE A 27 -43.29 31.78 -22.02
CA ILE A 27 -44.17 31.92 -20.84
C ILE A 27 -43.38 32.54 -19.67
N LYS A 28 -44.07 33.46 -18.98
CA LYS A 28 -43.63 34.49 -18.02
C LYS A 28 -43.10 33.95 -16.68
N ALA A 29 -42.08 34.64 -16.16
CA ALA A 29 -41.64 34.59 -14.77
C ALA A 29 -42.28 35.72 -13.96
N ALA A 30 -42.68 35.42 -12.71
CA ALA A 30 -43.03 36.42 -11.70
C ALA A 30 -42.25 36.07 -10.42
N ALA A 31 -41.20 36.84 -10.16
CA ALA A 31 -40.47 36.87 -8.90
C ALA A 31 -40.87 38.14 -8.16
N LYS A 32 -41.20 38.01 -6.86
CA LYS A 32 -41.43 39.16 -5.98
C LYS A 32 -40.39 39.10 -4.86
N ALA A 33 -39.59 40.16 -4.82
CA ALA A 33 -38.57 40.46 -3.82
C ALA A 33 -39.20 40.93 -2.50
N SER A 34 -38.46 40.74 -1.41
CA SER A 34 -38.47 41.62 -0.23
C SER A 34 -37.11 41.54 0.46
N ASP A 35 -36.28 42.55 0.21
CA ASP A 35 -35.17 42.97 1.07
C ASP A 35 -35.70 43.59 2.36
N GLN A 36 -34.99 43.41 3.46
CA GLN A 36 -34.88 44.41 4.52
C GLN A 36 -33.59 44.23 5.32
N THR A 37 -32.61 45.06 4.95
CA THR A 37 -31.48 45.52 5.76
C THR A 37 -31.94 46.29 6.98
N THR A 38 -31.36 46.04 8.16
CA THR A 38 -31.16 47.07 9.19
C THR A 38 -29.85 46.78 9.92
N ALA A 39 -28.92 47.71 9.78
CA ALA A 39 -27.70 47.78 10.57
C ALA A 39 -27.98 48.52 11.89
N GLN A 40 -27.53 47.98 13.02
CA GLN A 40 -27.23 48.76 14.22
C GLN A 40 -25.93 48.26 14.84
N SER A 41 -24.99 49.19 14.97
CA SER A 41 -23.72 49.05 15.69
C SER A 41 -23.92 49.56 17.11
N SER A 42 -23.44 48.85 18.13
CA SER A 42 -22.78 49.46 19.30
C SER A 42 -22.13 48.39 20.22
N ALA A 43 -20.83 48.59 20.43
CA ALA A 43 -20.08 48.49 21.69
C ALA A 43 -20.12 47.22 22.57
N GLN A 44 -18.91 46.64 22.70
CA GLN A 44 -18.24 46.29 23.97
C GLN A 44 -18.91 45.30 24.95
N ALA A 45 -18.36 44.08 25.03
CA ALA A 45 -17.85 43.50 26.29
C ALA A 45 -17.16 42.15 26.02
N ALA A 46 -15.89 42.05 26.41
CA ALA A 46 -15.14 40.80 26.44
C ALA A 46 -15.61 39.89 27.60
N PRO A 47 -15.78 38.58 27.42
CA PRO A 47 -15.89 37.66 28.54
C PRO A 47 -14.51 37.12 28.97
N LYS A 48 -14.31 37.21 30.28
CA LYS A 48 -13.13 36.90 31.07
C LYS A 48 -12.75 35.40 30.98
N ARG A 49 -11.43 35.16 30.97
CA ARG A 49 -10.76 33.91 31.35
C ARG A 49 -11.43 33.24 32.57
N PRO A 50 -11.78 31.95 32.54
CA PRO A 50 -11.98 31.20 33.78
C PRO A 50 -10.62 30.79 34.37
N ARG A 51 -10.40 31.16 35.63
CA ARG A 51 -9.33 30.65 36.49
C ARG A 51 -9.49 29.14 36.65
N LYS A 52 -8.44 28.36 36.36
CA LYS A 52 -8.36 26.95 36.78
C LYS A 52 -8.14 26.90 38.29
N ALA A 53 -9.17 26.44 39.01
CA ALA A 53 -9.09 26.05 40.40
C ALA A 53 -8.44 24.67 40.53
N ALA A 54 -7.86 24.47 41.71
CA ALA A 54 -6.96 23.39 42.10
C ALA A 54 -7.52 21.97 41.92
N ALA A 55 -6.61 21.06 41.61
CA ALA A 55 -6.80 19.63 41.58
C ALA A 55 -7.16 19.09 42.98
N VAL A 56 -8.26 18.35 43.06
CA VAL A 56 -8.59 17.48 44.19
C VAL A 56 -8.46 16.04 43.69
N SER A 57 -7.45 15.33 44.19
CA SER A 57 -7.24 13.90 43.97
C SER A 57 -8.27 13.09 44.77
N PRO A 58 -8.88 12.03 44.21
CA PRO A 58 -9.60 11.07 45.02
C PRO A 58 -8.66 9.99 45.58
N THR A 59 -8.79 9.84 46.89
CA THR A 59 -8.26 8.80 47.77
C THR A 59 -8.48 7.38 47.24
N VAL A 60 -7.38 6.65 47.03
CA VAL A 60 -7.41 5.19 46.83
C VAL A 60 -7.52 4.51 48.18
N LYS A 61 -8.65 3.84 48.44
CA LYS A 61 -8.82 2.94 49.58
C LYS A 61 -8.05 1.65 49.33
N SER A 62 -7.19 1.32 50.28
CA SER A 62 -6.51 0.05 50.46
C SER A 62 -7.52 -1.06 50.78
N LEU A 63 -7.47 -2.15 50.03
CA LEU A 63 -8.04 -3.44 50.44
C LEU A 63 -7.07 -4.58 50.07
N THR A 64 -6.53 -5.17 51.13
CA THR A 64 -6.28 -6.61 51.33
C THR A 64 -5.52 -7.40 50.25
N ARG A 65 -4.26 -7.66 50.63
CA ARG A 65 -3.35 -8.72 50.20
C ARG A 65 -4.04 -10.08 50.08
N VAL A 66 -4.28 -10.54 48.85
CA VAL A 66 -4.47 -11.97 48.54
C VAL A 66 -3.11 -12.52 48.12
N THR A 67 -2.67 -13.53 48.85
CA THR A 67 -1.50 -14.37 48.62
C THR A 67 -1.51 -14.93 47.19
N ARG A 68 -0.54 -14.52 46.37
CA ARG A 68 -0.22 -15.22 45.12
C ARG A 68 0.44 -16.55 45.49
N GLN A 69 -0.19 -17.65 45.09
CA GLN A 69 0.50 -18.92 44.93
C GLN A 69 1.61 -18.75 43.89
N THR A 70 2.81 -19.16 44.28
CA THR A 70 4.00 -19.32 43.46
C THR A 70 3.76 -20.43 42.44
N PRO A 71 3.88 -20.20 41.12
CA PRO A 71 4.09 -21.30 40.19
C PRO A 71 5.53 -21.81 40.33
N GLU A 72 5.68 -23.12 40.50
CA GLU A 72 6.95 -23.83 40.63
C GLU A 72 7.90 -23.57 39.43
N PRO A 73 9.22 -23.56 39.64
CA PRO A 73 10.18 -23.41 38.56
C PRO A 73 10.21 -24.68 37.70
N ILE A 74 9.94 -24.54 36.42
CA ILE A 74 10.20 -25.58 35.42
C ILE A 74 11.71 -25.74 35.29
N ASP A 75 12.15 -26.98 35.47
CA ASP A 75 13.52 -27.46 35.47
C ASP A 75 14.25 -27.05 34.17
N THR A 76 15.39 -26.36 34.32
CA THR A 76 16.29 -26.03 33.22
C THR A 76 17.40 -27.09 33.20
N PRO A 77 17.53 -27.94 32.17
CA PRO A 77 18.68 -28.84 32.12
C PRO A 77 19.97 -28.05 31.86
N GLN A 78 20.94 -28.26 32.75
CA GLN A 78 22.31 -27.74 32.68
C GLN A 78 23.09 -28.28 31.46
N PRO A 79 24.14 -27.56 31.02
CA PRO A 79 24.97 -27.96 29.89
C PRO A 79 25.90 -29.12 30.27
N VAL A 80 25.92 -30.16 29.43
CA VAL A 80 26.89 -31.26 29.48
C VAL A 80 28.20 -30.76 28.87
N VAL A 81 29.28 -30.87 29.63
CA VAL A 81 30.65 -30.61 29.20
C VAL A 81 31.23 -31.90 28.60
N GLU A 82 32.14 -31.70 27.63
CA GLU A 82 33.25 -32.59 27.27
C GLU A 82 33.07 -33.52 26.05
N HIS A 83 33.69 -33.12 24.93
CA HIS A 83 34.48 -33.89 23.96
C HIS A 83 34.89 -32.90 22.84
N ALA A 84 35.98 -32.16 23.00
CA ALA A 84 37.33 -32.52 22.53
C ALA A 84 37.42 -32.61 21.00
N GLU A 85 37.70 -31.48 20.36
CA GLU A 85 38.22 -31.39 18.99
C GLU A 85 39.67 -31.90 18.98
N PRO A 86 40.09 -32.75 18.02
CA PRO A 86 41.50 -32.98 17.81
C PRO A 86 42.08 -31.88 16.90
N GLU A 87 42.83 -30.97 17.53
CA GLU A 87 43.88 -30.20 16.87
C GLU A 87 44.94 -31.18 16.34
N VAL A 88 45.14 -31.19 15.02
CA VAL A 88 46.29 -31.85 14.41
C VAL A 88 47.39 -30.80 14.25
N GLU A 89 48.23 -30.71 15.27
CA GLU A 89 49.57 -30.17 15.19
C GLU A 89 50.39 -31.07 14.25
N VAL A 90 50.84 -30.53 13.12
CA VAL A 90 51.90 -31.16 12.34
C VAL A 90 53.21 -30.52 12.77
N GLU A 91 53.90 -31.32 13.58
CA GLU A 91 55.22 -31.13 14.12
C GLU A 91 56.25 -30.77 13.03
N SER A 92 56.99 -29.71 13.33
CA SER A 92 58.13 -29.24 12.57
C SER A 92 59.31 -30.15 12.85
N THR A 93 59.60 -31.08 11.94
CA THR A 93 60.85 -31.84 11.97
C THR A 93 61.88 -31.16 11.08
N GLU A 94 62.84 -30.53 11.76
CA GLU A 94 64.11 -30.09 11.20
C GLU A 94 64.85 -31.30 10.63
N VAL A 95 65.15 -31.27 9.33
CA VAL A 95 66.19 -32.10 8.74
C VAL A 95 67.20 -31.16 8.11
N ALA A 96 68.37 -31.11 8.73
CA ALA A 96 69.54 -30.44 8.22
C ALA A 96 69.87 -30.97 6.81
N SER A 97 70.00 -30.06 5.86
CA SER A 97 70.79 -30.29 4.65
C SER A 97 71.45 -28.99 4.26
N THR A 98 72.70 -28.90 4.71
CA THR A 98 73.73 -28.01 4.22
C THR A 98 73.87 -28.13 2.70
N SER A 99 73.67 -27.02 1.99
CA SER A 99 74.32 -26.82 0.70
C SER A 99 74.65 -25.35 0.51
N HIS A 100 75.94 -25.13 0.35
CA HIS A 100 76.61 -23.85 0.18
C HIS A 100 75.97 -22.91 -0.84
N ALA A 101 75.99 -21.64 -0.48
CA ALA A 101 75.88 -20.51 -1.38
C ALA A 101 76.98 -20.58 -2.46
N VAL A 102 76.56 -20.45 -3.71
CA VAL A 102 77.36 -19.88 -4.80
C VAL A 102 76.42 -18.96 -5.57
N GLU A 103 76.56 -17.65 -5.36
CA GLU A 103 75.94 -16.66 -6.23
C GLU A 103 76.65 -16.65 -7.58
N PRO A 104 75.93 -16.69 -8.71
CA PRO A 104 76.43 -16.09 -9.93
C PRO A 104 75.91 -14.65 -9.99
N SER A 105 76.81 -13.72 -9.68
CA SER A 105 76.68 -12.32 -10.06
C SER A 105 76.65 -12.22 -11.59
N THR A 106 75.47 -12.05 -12.16
CA THR A 106 75.33 -11.52 -13.51
C THR A 106 74.72 -10.13 -13.41
N ASP A 107 75.61 -9.14 -13.40
CA ASP A 107 75.34 -7.75 -13.74
C ASP A 107 74.75 -7.69 -15.15
N ALA A 108 73.43 -7.75 -15.24
CA ALA A 108 72.68 -7.34 -16.41
C ALA A 108 71.96 -6.04 -16.05
N PRO A 109 72.14 -4.94 -16.81
CA PRO A 109 71.44 -3.70 -16.52
C PRO A 109 69.93 -3.92 -16.67
N SER A 110 69.23 -3.94 -15.52
CA SER A 110 67.78 -3.86 -15.45
C SER A 110 67.34 -2.50 -15.98
N VAL A 111 67.20 -2.37 -17.29
CA VAL A 111 66.44 -1.27 -17.91
C VAL A 111 64.98 -1.49 -17.51
N ARG A 112 64.57 -0.92 -16.38
CA ARG A 112 63.15 -0.73 -16.08
C ARG A 112 62.63 0.25 -17.13
N PRO A 113 61.67 -0.11 -17.98
CA PRO A 113 61.03 0.88 -18.83
C PRO A 113 60.39 1.94 -17.91
N GLU A 114 60.87 3.19 -17.99
CA GLU A 114 60.41 4.34 -17.18
C GLU A 114 58.92 4.67 -17.40
N HIS A 115 58.27 3.98 -18.33
CA HIS A 115 56.85 4.07 -18.58
C HIS A 115 56.21 2.72 -18.29
N GLY A 116 55.84 2.52 -17.01
CA GLY A 116 55.01 1.40 -16.61
C GLY A 116 53.77 1.32 -17.49
N PHE A 117 53.38 0.11 -17.89
CA PHE A 117 52.19 -0.14 -18.70
C PHE A 117 50.95 0.47 -18.02
N GLN A 118 50.53 1.64 -18.49
CA GLN A 118 49.24 2.19 -18.09
C GLN A 118 48.19 1.51 -18.96
N PRO A 119 47.27 0.70 -18.38
CA PRO A 119 46.24 0.07 -19.17
C PRO A 119 45.43 1.14 -19.89
N ARG A 120 45.29 1.01 -21.22
CA ARG A 120 44.48 1.94 -22.03
C ARG A 120 43.09 2.04 -21.41
N ARG A 121 42.64 3.27 -21.14
CA ARG A 121 41.28 3.52 -20.67
C ARG A 121 40.31 3.04 -21.74
N ALA A 122 39.31 2.25 -21.34
CA ALA A 122 38.29 1.79 -22.25
C ALA A 122 37.50 3.01 -22.79
N GLU A 123 37.42 3.14 -24.12
CA GLU A 123 36.66 4.21 -24.78
C GLU A 123 35.14 4.02 -24.58
N HIS A 124 34.71 2.75 -24.54
CA HIS A 124 33.33 2.34 -24.34
C HIS A 124 33.10 1.73 -22.95
N PRO A 125 31.86 1.79 -22.42
CA PRO A 125 31.53 1.06 -21.20
C PRO A 125 31.79 -0.43 -21.38
N ARG A 126 32.30 -1.07 -20.32
CA ARG A 126 32.50 -2.52 -20.32
C ARG A 126 31.14 -3.21 -20.39
N ARG A 127 31.04 -4.30 -21.14
CA ARG A 127 29.78 -5.04 -21.26
C ARG A 127 29.55 -5.87 -20.00
N VAL A 128 28.32 -5.86 -19.49
CA VAL A 128 27.88 -6.71 -18.39
C VAL A 128 27.17 -7.95 -18.95
N HIS A 129 27.56 -9.11 -18.46
CA HIS A 129 26.81 -10.35 -18.71
C HIS A 129 25.63 -10.42 -17.72
N HIS A 130 24.41 -10.61 -18.22
CA HIS A 130 23.16 -10.64 -17.43
C HIS A 130 22.82 -9.37 -16.63
N GLY A 131 23.27 -8.19 -17.05
CA GLY A 131 22.81 -6.95 -16.43
C GLY A 131 21.32 -6.69 -16.66
N ILE A 132 20.69 -5.99 -15.71
CA ILE A 132 19.30 -5.57 -15.74
C ILE A 132 19.13 -4.57 -16.90
N ARG A 133 18.35 -4.98 -17.90
CA ARG A 133 18.04 -4.19 -19.10
C ARG A 133 16.66 -3.57 -18.99
N LEU A 134 16.57 -2.29 -19.33
CA LEU A 134 15.30 -1.65 -19.60
C LEU A 134 14.60 -2.39 -20.75
N ARG A 135 13.44 -3.02 -20.52
CA ARG A 135 12.81 -3.89 -21.53
C ARG A 135 12.07 -3.10 -22.61
N ARG A 136 11.80 -1.82 -22.33
CA ARG A 136 10.96 -0.95 -23.16
C ARG A 136 11.75 -0.40 -24.36
N LYS A 137 11.27 -0.70 -25.57
CA LYS A 137 11.83 -0.18 -26.84
C LYS A 137 11.47 1.28 -27.09
N ALA A 138 10.31 1.73 -26.61
CA ALA A 138 9.81 3.10 -26.74
C ALA A 138 10.46 4.09 -25.73
N GLY A 139 11.54 3.68 -25.06
CA GLY A 139 12.17 4.50 -24.01
C GLY A 139 11.27 4.68 -22.80
N MET A 140 11.17 5.92 -22.32
CA MET A 140 10.48 6.27 -21.07
C MET A 140 9.04 6.76 -21.26
N GLU A 141 8.46 6.59 -22.45
CA GLU A 141 7.10 7.03 -22.77
C GLU A 141 6.06 5.94 -22.50
N GLY A 142 4.82 6.31 -22.19
CA GLY A 142 3.71 5.34 -22.03
C GLY A 142 3.77 4.48 -20.76
N PHE A 143 4.50 4.92 -19.73
CA PHE A 143 4.38 4.33 -18.40
C PHE A 143 2.96 4.54 -17.84
N PRO A 144 2.50 3.69 -16.92
CA PRO A 144 1.33 4.02 -16.12
C PRO A 144 1.55 5.32 -15.35
N TRP A 145 0.45 6.00 -15.01
CA TRP A 145 0.50 7.37 -14.49
C TRP A 145 1.42 7.54 -13.27
N TRP A 146 1.54 6.53 -12.41
CA TRP A 146 2.37 6.58 -11.19
C TRP A 146 3.87 6.48 -11.48
N ALA A 147 4.27 5.55 -12.35
CA ALA A 147 5.66 5.41 -12.77
C ALA A 147 6.09 6.63 -13.59
N GLN A 148 5.19 7.16 -14.43
CA GLN A 148 5.44 8.41 -15.16
C GLN A 148 5.59 9.61 -14.23
N ALA A 149 4.71 9.76 -13.23
CA ALA A 149 4.79 10.84 -12.25
C ALA A 149 6.09 10.79 -11.44
N TRP A 150 6.47 9.60 -10.98
CA TRP A 150 7.72 9.38 -10.27
C TRP A 150 8.94 9.71 -11.13
N PHE A 151 9.00 9.18 -12.36
CA PHE A 151 10.13 9.38 -13.25
C PHE A 151 10.28 10.84 -13.66
N LYS A 152 9.17 11.54 -13.94
CA LYS A 152 9.18 12.98 -14.24
C LYS A 152 9.76 13.80 -13.09
N GLY A 153 9.45 13.42 -11.86
CA GLY A 153 10.05 14.02 -10.67
C GLY A 153 11.58 13.88 -10.68
N MET A 154 12.09 12.68 -10.98
CA MET A 154 13.53 12.44 -11.09
C MET A 154 14.17 13.16 -12.29
N GLU A 155 13.48 13.23 -13.44
CA GLU A 155 14.02 13.73 -14.70
C GLU A 155 14.39 15.22 -14.66
N SER A 156 13.65 16.03 -13.89
CA SER A 156 13.78 17.49 -13.84
C SER A 156 15.16 18.03 -13.41
N GLY A 157 16.05 17.17 -12.91
CA GLY A 157 17.43 17.53 -12.52
C GLY A 157 18.53 17.19 -13.52
N PHE A 158 18.22 16.50 -14.63
CA PHE A 158 19.23 16.01 -15.56
C PHE A 158 19.34 16.86 -16.84
N ALA A 159 20.57 17.17 -17.25
CA ALA A 159 20.85 17.74 -18.57
C ALA A 159 20.50 16.75 -19.69
N ASP A 160 20.05 17.24 -20.86
CA ASP A 160 19.61 16.39 -21.99
C ASP A 160 20.65 15.34 -22.40
N ALA A 161 21.92 15.73 -22.52
CA ALA A 161 23.01 14.81 -22.88
C ALA A 161 23.15 13.67 -21.87
N VAL A 162 23.01 13.97 -20.57
CA VAL A 162 23.07 12.96 -19.49
C VAL A 162 21.88 12.01 -19.55
N ARG A 163 20.69 12.52 -19.91
CA ARG A 163 19.48 11.71 -20.07
C ARG A 163 19.61 10.72 -21.23
N ILE A 164 20.11 11.19 -22.37
CA ILE A 164 20.33 10.35 -23.55
C ILE A 164 21.36 9.25 -23.26
N GLU A 165 22.53 9.60 -22.71
CA GLU A 165 23.55 8.61 -22.34
C GLU A 165 23.05 7.64 -21.27
N GLY A 166 22.39 8.14 -20.24
CA GLY A 166 21.84 7.30 -19.16
C GLY A 166 20.80 6.31 -19.66
N LEU A 167 19.92 6.73 -20.58
CA LEU A 167 18.94 5.84 -21.20
C LEU A 167 19.61 4.74 -22.02
N GLN A 168 20.67 5.06 -22.77
CA GLN A 168 21.46 4.06 -23.51
C GLN A 168 22.11 3.04 -22.57
N TYR A 169 22.59 3.46 -21.40
CA TYR A 169 23.14 2.55 -20.38
C TYR A 169 22.07 1.61 -19.82
N ALA A 170 20.87 2.14 -19.53
CA ALA A 170 19.74 1.33 -19.07
C ALA A 170 19.31 0.30 -20.13
N GLN A 171 19.20 0.70 -21.40
CA GLN A 171 18.81 -0.18 -22.52
C GLN A 171 19.88 -1.23 -22.85
N SER A 172 21.17 -0.89 -22.73
CA SER A 172 22.26 -1.84 -22.97
C SER A 172 22.48 -2.83 -21.82
N GLY A 173 21.79 -2.64 -20.69
CA GLY A 173 21.87 -3.55 -19.55
C GLY A 173 23.09 -3.35 -18.70
N GLN A 174 23.49 -2.10 -18.50
CA GLN A 174 24.68 -1.78 -17.70
C GLN A 174 24.41 -1.76 -16.19
N VAL A 175 23.15 -1.86 -15.76
CA VAL A 175 22.80 -2.00 -14.34
C VAL A 175 23.05 -3.44 -13.91
N VAL A 176 24.07 -3.68 -13.10
CA VAL A 176 24.50 -5.01 -12.66
C VAL A 176 23.56 -5.55 -11.59
N THR A 177 23.28 -4.74 -10.57
CA THR A 177 22.42 -5.10 -9.44
C THR A 177 21.49 -3.94 -9.08
N MET A 178 20.34 -4.29 -8.51
CA MET A 178 19.39 -3.35 -7.93
C MET A 178 18.85 -3.95 -6.64
N GLU A 179 19.03 -3.24 -5.55
CA GLU A 179 18.55 -3.59 -4.21
C GLU A 179 17.69 -2.43 -3.71
N ILE A 180 16.47 -2.73 -3.26
CA ILE A 180 15.54 -1.74 -2.76
C ILE A 180 15.30 -2.07 -1.29
N VAL A 181 15.75 -1.18 -0.42
CA VAL A 181 15.64 -1.29 1.04
C VAL A 181 14.76 -0.12 1.51
N PRO A 182 14.04 -0.24 2.64
CA PRO A 182 13.29 0.88 3.19
C PRO A 182 14.12 2.17 3.24
N GLY A 183 13.67 3.21 2.53
CA GLY A 183 14.35 4.52 2.46
C GLY A 183 15.45 4.65 1.39
N THR A 184 15.90 3.58 0.72
CA THR A 184 17.03 3.67 -0.21
C THR A 184 16.97 2.63 -1.33
N ALA A 185 17.17 3.07 -2.57
CA ALA A 185 17.50 2.19 -3.68
C ALA A 185 19.01 2.23 -3.94
N ARG A 186 19.66 1.06 -3.92
CA ARG A 186 21.09 0.89 -4.22
C ARG A 186 21.24 0.12 -5.52
N MET A 187 22.08 0.63 -6.42
CA MET A 187 22.35 0.00 -7.70
C MET A 187 23.85 0.01 -8.00
N LYS A 188 24.30 -1.00 -8.75
CA LYS A 188 25.66 -1.02 -9.32
C LYS A 188 25.55 -0.84 -10.82
N VAL A 189 26.17 0.19 -11.36
CA VAL A 189 26.11 0.51 -12.79
C VAL A 189 27.51 0.40 -13.40
N GLN A 190 27.66 -0.47 -14.38
CA GLN A 190 28.91 -0.66 -15.08
C GLN A 190 29.15 0.49 -16.05
N GLY A 191 30.31 1.11 -15.93
CA GLY A 191 30.81 2.10 -16.88
C GLY A 191 32.13 1.69 -17.51
N ARG A 192 33.02 2.65 -17.68
CA ARG A 192 34.37 2.42 -18.25
C ARG A 192 35.35 1.79 -17.23
N ALA A 193 35.15 2.06 -15.94
CA ALA A 193 35.99 1.51 -14.87
C ALA A 193 35.90 -0.03 -14.80
N THR A 194 36.94 -0.66 -14.28
CA THR A 194 36.98 -2.13 -14.08
C THR A 194 35.92 -2.61 -13.09
N ARG A 195 35.64 -1.83 -12.06
CA ARG A 195 34.57 -2.09 -11.08
C ARG A 195 33.33 -1.24 -11.42
N PRO A 196 32.11 -1.80 -11.27
CA PRO A 196 30.87 -1.02 -11.39
C PRO A 196 30.82 0.14 -10.39
N TYR A 197 30.20 1.24 -10.77
CA TYR A 197 29.96 2.37 -9.88
C TYR A 197 28.74 2.11 -9.00
N GLU A 198 28.89 2.35 -7.70
CA GLU A 198 27.77 2.31 -6.76
C GLU A 198 26.97 3.60 -6.86
N CYS A 199 25.67 3.46 -7.05
CA CYS A 199 24.68 4.53 -7.12
C CYS A 199 23.64 4.31 -6.02
N SER A 200 23.28 5.37 -5.32
CA SER A 200 22.22 5.34 -4.30
C SER A 200 21.21 6.45 -4.55
N MET A 201 19.94 6.15 -4.26
CA MET A 201 18.85 7.10 -4.21
C MET A 201 18.18 6.97 -2.85
N THR A 202 18.46 7.91 -1.96
CA THR A 202 17.97 7.91 -0.59
C THR A 202 16.81 8.87 -0.48
N PHE A 203 15.68 8.37 -0.01
CA PHE A 203 14.44 9.12 0.17
C PHE A 203 14.20 9.32 1.65
N HIS A 204 13.63 10.46 2.02
CA HIS A 204 13.33 10.74 3.42
C HIS A 204 12.23 9.79 3.94
N PRO A 205 12.53 8.93 4.95
CA PRO A 205 11.52 8.04 5.51
C PRO A 205 10.45 8.83 6.27
N TRP A 206 9.20 8.38 6.19
CA TRP A 206 8.15 8.96 7.01
C TRP A 206 8.19 8.43 8.45
N THR A 207 7.74 9.25 9.40
CA THR A 207 7.64 8.86 10.80
C THR A 207 6.55 7.80 11.03
N SER A 208 6.58 7.11 12.17
CA SER A 208 5.55 6.12 12.50
C SER A 208 4.15 6.73 12.58
N GLU A 209 4.03 7.98 13.04
CA GLU A 209 2.77 8.72 13.11
C GLU A 209 2.23 9.02 11.69
N GLN A 210 3.12 9.49 10.80
CA GLN A 210 2.79 9.75 9.40
C GLN A 210 2.32 8.46 8.70
N TRP A 211 3.03 7.35 8.90
CA TRP A 211 2.61 6.04 8.38
C TRP A 211 1.26 5.60 8.92
N THR A 212 0.98 5.83 10.20
CA THR A 212 -0.32 5.50 10.81
C THR A 212 -1.44 6.31 10.14
N ALA A 213 -1.23 7.60 9.89
CA ALA A 213 -2.19 8.45 9.19
C ALA A 213 -2.42 8.00 7.72
N VAL A 214 -1.34 7.64 7.00
CA VAL A 214 -1.43 7.12 5.63
C VAL A 214 -2.21 5.81 5.59
N VAL A 215 -1.88 4.87 6.49
CA VAL A 215 -2.59 3.58 6.60
C VAL A 215 -4.07 3.82 6.91
N ALA A 216 -4.39 4.69 7.86
CA ALA A 216 -5.76 5.02 8.20
C ALA A 216 -6.53 5.59 7.00
N ALA A 217 -5.94 6.52 6.24
CA ALA A 217 -6.55 7.10 5.04
C ALA A 217 -6.76 6.06 3.93
N MET A 218 -5.76 5.24 3.64
CA MET A 218 -5.86 4.19 2.62
C MET A 218 -6.83 3.07 3.02
N SER A 219 -7.00 2.83 4.32
CA SER A 219 -7.90 1.82 4.84
C SER A 219 -9.39 2.16 4.65
N GLN A 220 -9.74 3.43 4.45
CA GLN A 220 -11.14 3.88 4.30
C GLN A 220 -11.87 3.21 3.13
N GLU A 221 -11.19 2.97 2.02
CA GLU A 221 -11.80 2.39 0.83
C GLU A 221 -11.12 1.07 0.43
N ALA A 222 -11.90 -0.02 0.41
CA ALA A 222 -11.43 -1.36 0.07
C ALA A 222 -10.60 -1.41 -1.22
N ILE A 223 -11.01 -0.60 -2.21
CA ILE A 223 -10.41 -0.54 -3.55
C ILE A 223 -8.94 -0.14 -3.56
N HIS A 224 -8.45 0.63 -2.58
CA HIS A 224 -7.04 1.02 -2.53
C HIS A 224 -6.12 -0.19 -2.32
N ALA A 225 -6.45 -1.03 -1.33
CA ALA A 225 -5.67 -2.24 -1.06
C ALA A 225 -5.80 -3.25 -2.21
N ALA A 226 -7.01 -3.41 -2.77
CA ALA A 226 -7.23 -4.32 -3.88
C ALA A 226 -6.40 -3.96 -5.12
N ARG A 227 -6.31 -2.67 -5.48
CA ARG A 227 -5.48 -2.23 -6.60
C ARG A 227 -3.98 -2.41 -6.36
N LEU A 228 -3.51 -2.15 -5.14
CA LEU A 228 -2.10 -2.38 -4.80
C LEU A 228 -1.72 -3.87 -4.92
N LEU A 229 -2.62 -4.77 -4.50
CA LEU A 229 -2.43 -6.22 -4.66
C LEU A 229 -2.38 -6.65 -6.13
N THR A 230 -3.04 -5.93 -7.04
CA THR A 230 -2.98 -6.20 -8.48
C THR A 230 -1.81 -5.47 -9.16
N GLY A 231 -0.91 -4.83 -8.40
CA GLY A 231 0.23 -4.10 -8.96
C GLY A 231 -0.13 -2.73 -9.55
N GLU A 232 -1.26 -2.14 -9.15
CA GLU A 232 -1.69 -0.82 -9.63
C GLU A 232 -1.72 0.22 -8.50
N LEU A 233 -1.20 1.43 -8.75
CA LEU A 233 -1.37 2.53 -7.81
C LEU A 233 -2.76 3.18 -8.00
N PRO A 234 -3.60 3.27 -6.95
CA PRO A 234 -4.90 3.95 -7.04
C PRO A 234 -4.75 5.43 -7.44
N GLN A 235 -5.56 5.93 -8.38
CA GLN A 235 -5.49 7.33 -8.84
C GLN A 235 -5.63 8.37 -7.71
N GLY A 236 -6.33 8.01 -6.62
CA GLY A 236 -6.48 8.84 -5.44
C GLY A 236 -5.31 8.78 -4.46
N ALA A 237 -4.36 7.84 -4.61
CA ALA A 237 -3.32 7.56 -3.61
C ALA A 237 -2.45 8.80 -3.33
N GLU A 238 -1.95 9.46 -4.38
CA GLU A 238 -1.14 10.67 -4.19
C GLU A 238 -1.96 11.81 -3.58
N ARG A 239 -3.24 11.93 -3.94
CA ARG A 239 -4.12 12.94 -3.35
C ARG A 239 -4.32 12.69 -1.84
N LEU A 240 -4.50 11.44 -1.43
CA LEU A 240 -4.61 11.06 -0.03
C LEU A 240 -3.33 11.38 0.74
N VAL A 241 -2.17 11.01 0.21
CA VAL A 241 -0.87 11.28 0.83
C VAL A 241 -0.60 12.79 0.91
N SER A 242 -0.87 13.53 -0.16
CA SER A 242 -0.73 15.00 -0.19
C SER A 242 -1.67 15.73 0.75
N GLY A 243 -2.87 15.20 0.99
CA GLY A 243 -3.79 15.73 2.01
C GLY A 243 -3.25 15.66 3.43
N LEU A 244 -2.27 14.78 3.68
CA LEU A 244 -1.57 14.66 4.97
C LEU A 244 -0.28 15.50 5.02
N GLY A 245 -0.03 16.34 4.02
CA GLY A 245 1.21 17.13 3.91
C GLY A 245 2.44 16.32 3.49
N LEU A 246 2.24 15.06 3.09
CA LEU A 246 3.29 14.16 2.62
C LEU A 246 3.31 14.12 1.09
N ARG A 247 4.33 13.52 0.50
CA ARG A 247 4.42 13.37 -0.97
C ARG A 247 4.92 11.99 -1.29
N LEU A 248 4.26 11.24 -2.16
CA LEU A 248 4.78 9.94 -2.56
C LEU A 248 5.91 10.14 -3.57
N PHE A 249 5.72 11.05 -4.53
CA PHE A 249 6.63 11.28 -5.64
C PHE A 249 7.68 12.36 -5.36
N PRO A 250 8.87 12.25 -5.97
CA PRO A 250 9.89 13.30 -5.89
C PRO A 250 9.47 14.54 -6.68
N MET A 251 9.89 15.73 -6.23
CA MET A 251 9.62 17.01 -6.90
C MET A 251 10.72 17.43 -7.87
N GLY A 252 11.87 16.77 -7.82
CA GLY A 252 13.07 17.17 -8.53
C GLY A 252 14.33 16.85 -7.76
N LEU A 253 15.43 16.60 -8.47
CA LEU A 253 16.73 16.36 -7.82
C LEU A 253 17.35 17.60 -7.18
N LYS A 254 16.80 18.79 -7.46
CA LYS A 254 17.17 20.03 -6.76
C LYS A 254 16.50 20.14 -5.39
N SER A 255 15.50 19.32 -5.11
CA SER A 255 14.90 19.25 -3.78
C SER A 255 15.74 18.36 -2.87
N ALA A 256 15.58 18.52 -1.55
CA ALA A 256 16.33 17.72 -0.57
C ALA A 256 15.94 16.23 -0.55
N ASP A 257 14.92 15.82 -1.31
CA ASP A 257 14.34 14.47 -1.29
C ASP A 257 13.92 14.07 -2.72
N PRO A 258 14.70 13.22 -3.42
CA PRO A 258 15.71 12.30 -2.90
C PRO A 258 17.15 12.86 -2.98
N ILE A 259 18.01 12.36 -2.09
CA ILE A 259 19.45 12.53 -2.16
C ILE A 259 20.00 11.46 -3.10
N VAL A 260 20.75 11.89 -4.13
CA VAL A 260 21.33 10.99 -5.13
C VAL A 260 22.85 11.03 -5.06
N GLU A 261 23.47 9.87 -4.98
CA GLU A 261 24.92 9.75 -4.92
C GLU A 261 25.41 8.71 -5.93
N CYS A 262 26.63 8.91 -6.43
CA CYS A 262 27.28 7.95 -7.30
C CYS A 262 28.80 8.02 -7.11
N ALA A 263 29.47 6.87 -7.01
CA ALA A 263 30.92 6.78 -6.84
C ALA A 263 31.76 7.21 -8.08
N CYS A 264 31.13 7.80 -9.10
CA CYS A 264 31.82 8.25 -10.31
C CYS A 264 32.44 9.65 -10.11
N LYS A 265 33.42 10.00 -10.96
CA LYS A 265 34.09 11.31 -10.97
C LYS A 265 33.40 12.36 -11.85
N GLU A 266 32.24 12.03 -12.43
CA GLU A 266 31.44 12.95 -13.24
C GLU A 266 30.57 13.84 -12.34
N PRO A 267 30.19 15.05 -12.79
CA PRO A 267 29.27 15.90 -12.04
C PRO A 267 27.92 15.22 -11.82
N HIS A 268 27.39 15.36 -10.60
CA HIS A 268 26.10 14.80 -10.22
C HIS A 268 24.95 15.77 -10.53
N PRO A 269 23.77 15.26 -10.91
CA PRO A 269 23.44 13.85 -11.14
C PRO A 269 23.99 13.35 -12.49
N CYS A 270 24.70 12.22 -12.47
CA CYS A 270 25.43 11.69 -13.63
C CYS A 270 24.60 10.67 -14.43
N LYS A 271 25.13 10.19 -15.55
CA LYS A 271 24.45 9.20 -16.41
C LYS A 271 24.16 7.87 -15.70
N HIS A 272 24.97 7.46 -14.73
CA HIS A 272 24.76 6.24 -13.96
C HIS A 272 23.52 6.35 -13.07
N VAL A 273 23.34 7.50 -12.42
CA VAL A 273 22.12 7.80 -11.62
C VAL A 273 20.89 7.82 -12.53
N HIS A 274 21.01 8.40 -13.73
CA HIS A 274 19.90 8.39 -14.69
C HIS A 274 19.55 6.96 -15.15
N ALA A 275 20.55 6.14 -15.47
CA ALA A 275 20.35 4.74 -15.84
C ALA A 275 19.66 3.95 -14.72
N ALA A 276 20.09 4.17 -13.47
CA ALA A 276 19.44 3.60 -12.29
C ALA A 276 17.99 4.09 -12.14
N ALA A 277 17.71 5.38 -12.40
CA ALA A 277 16.36 5.93 -12.34
C ALA A 277 15.45 5.31 -13.40
N CYS A 278 15.95 5.06 -14.61
CA CYS A 278 15.19 4.40 -15.67
C CYS A 278 14.79 2.98 -15.29
N VAL A 279 15.73 2.18 -14.78
CA VAL A 279 15.46 0.80 -14.34
C VAL A 279 14.54 0.78 -13.11
N LEU A 280 14.71 1.71 -12.17
CA LEU A 280 13.81 1.83 -11.02
C LEU A 280 12.40 2.24 -11.42
N ALA A 281 12.22 3.11 -12.41
CA ALA A 281 10.91 3.48 -12.94
C ALA A 281 10.18 2.26 -13.56
N GLU A 282 10.88 1.43 -14.32
CA GLU A 282 10.33 0.16 -14.83
C GLU A 282 9.97 -0.81 -13.70
N ARG A 283 10.76 -0.83 -12.62
CA ARG A 283 10.40 -1.62 -11.43
C ARG A 283 9.13 -1.09 -10.75
N ILE A 284 8.97 0.23 -10.65
CA ILE A 284 7.78 0.90 -10.08
C ILE A 284 6.54 0.70 -10.96
N GLU A 285 6.71 0.58 -12.29
CA GLU A 285 5.63 0.20 -13.20
C GLU A 285 5.10 -1.19 -12.86
N VAL A 286 5.98 -2.17 -12.63
CA VAL A 286 5.60 -3.56 -12.31
C VAL A 286 5.08 -3.69 -10.88
N ASP A 287 5.68 -2.97 -9.93
CA ASP A 287 5.39 -3.06 -8.50
C ASP A 287 5.32 -1.66 -7.86
N PRO A 288 4.11 -1.08 -7.70
CA PRO A 288 3.94 0.23 -7.10
C PRO A 288 4.23 0.26 -5.60
N LEU A 289 4.32 -0.90 -4.91
CA LEU A 289 4.65 -0.95 -3.49
C LEU A 289 6.09 -0.49 -3.21
N VAL A 290 6.94 -0.53 -4.24
CA VAL A 290 8.29 0.05 -4.20
C VAL A 290 8.24 1.52 -3.80
N LEU A 291 7.24 2.30 -4.23
CA LEU A 291 7.10 3.71 -3.86
C LEU A 291 7.01 3.90 -2.33
N PHE A 292 6.28 3.03 -1.66
CA PHE A 292 6.14 3.05 -0.20
C PHE A 292 7.39 2.52 0.51
N THR A 293 8.07 1.55 -0.10
CA THR A 293 9.37 1.05 0.38
C THR A 293 10.41 2.17 0.35
N LEU A 294 10.47 2.96 -0.72
CA LEU A 294 11.32 4.15 -0.78
C LEU A 294 10.96 5.16 0.32
N ARG A 295 9.70 5.23 0.78
CA ARG A 295 9.28 6.07 1.93
C ARG A 295 9.52 5.45 3.31
N GLY A 296 10.20 4.31 3.38
CA GLY A 296 10.66 3.71 4.63
C GLY A 296 9.77 2.59 5.20
N LEU A 297 8.75 2.12 4.47
CA LEU A 297 7.94 0.98 4.89
C LEU A 297 7.86 -0.06 3.77
N ALA A 298 8.29 -1.30 4.08
CA ALA A 298 8.20 -2.39 3.13
C ALA A 298 6.76 -2.57 2.61
N GLY A 299 6.64 -2.85 1.31
CA GLY A 299 5.36 -3.01 0.62
C GLY A 299 4.39 -3.97 1.29
N GLU A 300 4.86 -5.17 1.64
CA GLU A 300 4.05 -6.19 2.32
C GLU A 300 3.56 -5.70 3.68
N ARG A 301 4.44 -5.02 4.43
CA ARG A 301 4.08 -4.46 5.75
C ARG A 301 3.02 -3.37 5.63
N LEU A 302 2.99 -2.61 4.54
CA LEU A 302 1.92 -1.65 4.27
C LEU A 302 0.58 -2.36 4.09
N LEU A 303 0.55 -3.42 3.26
CA LEU A 303 -0.67 -4.18 2.99
C LEU A 303 -1.21 -4.83 4.27
N GLU A 304 -0.34 -5.44 5.07
CA GLU A 304 -0.69 -5.98 6.39
C GLU A 304 -1.30 -4.91 7.29
N ARG A 305 -0.64 -3.75 7.43
CA ARG A 305 -1.14 -2.66 8.27
C ARG A 305 -2.50 -2.13 7.80
N ILE A 306 -2.75 -2.07 6.49
CA ILE A 306 -4.07 -1.67 5.96
C ILE A 306 -5.13 -2.72 6.34
N GLN A 307 -4.80 -4.01 6.23
CA GLN A 307 -5.71 -5.10 6.60
C GLN A 307 -5.99 -5.10 8.11
N GLU A 308 -4.95 -5.00 8.94
CA GLU A 308 -5.04 -4.88 10.41
C GLU A 308 -5.91 -3.69 10.81
N HIS A 309 -5.65 -2.51 10.24
CA HIS A 309 -6.42 -1.29 10.53
C HIS A 309 -7.89 -1.47 10.17
N ARG A 310 -8.20 -2.05 9.00
CA ARG A 310 -9.60 -2.35 8.63
C ARG A 310 -10.24 -3.35 9.56
N ALA A 311 -9.53 -4.41 9.95
CA ALA A 311 -10.05 -5.40 10.87
C ALA A 311 -10.41 -4.74 12.20
N LEU A 312 -9.55 -3.85 12.71
CA LEU A 312 -9.78 -3.09 13.94
C LEU A 312 -10.92 -2.08 13.81
N THR A 313 -10.95 -1.25 12.76
CA THR A 313 -12.04 -0.28 12.54
C THR A 313 -13.38 -0.98 12.35
N ASN A 314 -13.37 -2.17 11.73
CA ASN A 314 -14.58 -2.94 11.51
C ASN A 314 -14.91 -3.91 12.66
N ARG A 315 -14.11 -3.99 13.73
CA ARG A 315 -14.50 -4.72 14.95
C ARG A 315 -15.74 -4.05 15.52
N GLY A 316 -16.86 -4.78 15.52
CA GLY A 316 -18.19 -4.28 15.91
C GLY A 316 -19.13 -3.97 14.73
N VAL A 317 -18.59 -3.66 13.55
CA VAL A 317 -19.35 -3.36 12.31
C VAL A 317 -19.54 -4.63 11.46
N GLN A 318 -18.64 -5.61 11.59
CA GLN A 318 -18.66 -6.89 10.85
C GLN A 318 -19.54 -7.98 11.48
N SER A 319 -20.20 -7.71 12.60
CA SER A 319 -21.21 -8.62 13.13
C SER A 319 -22.49 -8.45 12.32
N ALA A 320 -22.51 -9.01 11.10
CA ALA A 320 -23.71 -9.02 10.27
C ALA A 320 -24.85 -9.73 11.01
N HIS A 321 -24.51 -10.76 11.80
CA HIS A 321 -25.29 -11.31 12.89
C HIS A 321 -24.28 -11.81 13.93
N ASN A 322 -24.39 -11.36 15.18
CA ASN A 322 -23.78 -12.15 16.26
C ASN A 322 -24.54 -13.48 16.22
N PRO A 323 -23.90 -14.66 16.25
CA PRO A 323 -24.64 -15.90 16.45
C PRO A 323 -25.57 -15.68 17.65
N PRO A 324 -26.86 -16.07 17.55
CA PRO A 324 -27.82 -15.80 18.62
C PRO A 324 -27.22 -16.27 19.95
N PRO A 325 -27.49 -15.61 21.08
CA PRO A 325 -26.90 -15.95 22.38
C PRO A 325 -26.94 -17.46 22.70
N VAL A 326 -28.00 -18.13 22.24
CA VAL A 326 -28.21 -19.60 22.29
C VAL A 326 -27.05 -20.43 21.71
N ALA A 327 -26.35 -19.93 20.69
CA ALA A 327 -25.22 -20.63 20.07
C ALA A 327 -23.86 -20.33 20.76
N GLN A 328 -23.77 -19.25 21.54
CA GLN A 328 -22.57 -18.91 22.31
C GLN A 328 -22.56 -19.61 23.67
N HIS A 329 -23.75 -19.84 24.23
CA HIS A 329 -23.97 -20.60 25.45
C HIS A 329 -25.06 -21.64 25.19
N PRO A 330 -24.72 -22.86 24.73
CA PRO A 330 -25.70 -23.93 24.74
C PRO A 330 -26.18 -24.09 26.19
N PRO A 331 -27.49 -24.00 26.47
CA PRO A 331 -27.99 -24.23 27.82
C PRO A 331 -27.58 -25.62 28.26
N GLU A 332 -27.31 -25.79 29.54
CA GLU A 332 -27.07 -27.12 30.11
C GLU A 332 -28.34 -27.96 29.91
N LEU A 333 -28.31 -28.84 28.91
CA LEU A 333 -29.47 -29.62 28.51
C LEU A 333 -29.69 -30.74 29.54
N ARG A 334 -30.84 -30.71 30.21
CA ARG A 334 -31.27 -31.82 31.08
C ARG A 334 -31.51 -33.10 30.25
N PRO A 335 -31.41 -34.29 30.86
CA PRO A 335 -31.70 -35.55 30.19
C PRO A 335 -33.10 -35.53 29.55
N ILE A 336 -33.21 -36.10 28.33
CA ILE A 336 -34.47 -36.07 27.56
C ILE A 336 -35.65 -36.71 28.32
N THR A 337 -35.38 -37.66 29.20
CA THR A 337 -36.36 -38.33 30.06
C THR A 337 -37.09 -37.36 30.99
N GLU A 338 -36.45 -36.27 31.40
CA GLU A 338 -37.05 -35.22 32.24
C GLU A 338 -37.80 -34.16 31.41
N LEU A 339 -37.60 -34.16 30.08
CA LEU A 339 -38.13 -33.15 29.16
C LEU A 339 -39.28 -33.68 28.30
N VAL A 340 -39.63 -34.97 28.38
CA VAL A 340 -40.65 -35.60 27.51
C VAL A 340 -42.00 -34.86 27.56
N HIS A 341 -42.39 -34.35 28.73
CA HIS A 341 -43.65 -33.63 28.92
C HIS A 341 -43.67 -32.24 28.26
N ASP A 342 -42.50 -31.60 28.13
CA ASP A 342 -42.34 -30.26 27.57
C ASP A 342 -41.65 -30.26 26.19
N PHE A 343 -41.27 -31.43 25.67
CA PHE A 343 -40.49 -31.59 24.43
C PHE A 343 -41.17 -30.94 23.22
N TRP A 344 -42.50 -31.03 23.14
CA TRP A 344 -43.30 -30.45 22.07
C TRP A 344 -43.74 -29.01 22.33
N ARG A 345 -43.40 -28.45 23.50
CA ARG A 345 -43.74 -27.07 23.85
C ARG A 345 -42.54 -26.17 23.56
N PRO A 346 -42.74 -25.01 22.90
CA PRO A 346 -41.69 -24.01 22.86
C PRO A 346 -41.37 -23.61 24.31
N GLY A 347 -40.15 -23.94 24.77
CA GLY A 347 -39.73 -23.65 26.14
C GLY A 347 -39.68 -22.14 26.42
N ARG A 348 -39.47 -21.76 27.70
CA ARG A 348 -39.35 -20.35 28.13
C ARG A 348 -38.35 -19.53 27.30
N ALA A 349 -37.36 -20.18 26.69
CA ALA A 349 -36.39 -19.57 25.81
C ALA A 349 -37.00 -18.88 24.56
N LEU A 350 -38.18 -19.31 24.07
CA LEU A 350 -38.83 -18.66 22.93
C LEU A 350 -39.50 -17.34 23.36
N SER A 351 -40.21 -17.34 24.49
CA SER A 351 -40.78 -16.12 25.09
C SER A 351 -39.68 -15.14 25.53
N GLU A 352 -38.58 -15.63 26.08
CA GLU A 352 -37.41 -14.80 26.42
C GLU A 352 -36.76 -14.19 25.17
N LEU A 353 -36.85 -14.85 24.01
CA LEU A 353 -36.38 -14.31 22.73
C LEU A 353 -37.25 -13.14 22.25
N ASP A 354 -38.56 -13.23 22.50
CA ASP A 354 -39.51 -12.16 22.18
C ASP A 354 -39.25 -10.92 23.03
N ASP A 355 -38.92 -11.11 24.32
CA ASP A 355 -38.54 -10.05 25.27
C ASP A 355 -37.11 -9.52 25.07
N ALA A 356 -36.21 -10.31 24.47
CA ALA A 356 -34.82 -9.92 24.26
C ALA A 356 -34.71 -8.71 23.32
N ALA A 357 -34.02 -7.65 23.77
CA ALA A 357 -33.79 -6.46 22.96
C ALA A 357 -33.16 -6.82 21.60
N ALA A 358 -33.74 -6.28 20.52
CA ALA A 358 -33.23 -6.54 19.18
C ALA A 358 -31.80 -5.98 19.06
N VAL A 359 -30.85 -6.83 18.69
CA VAL A 359 -29.46 -6.40 18.52
C VAL A 359 -29.41 -5.35 17.40
N GLN A 360 -28.86 -4.18 17.73
CA GLN A 360 -28.68 -3.11 16.77
C GLN A 360 -27.61 -3.54 15.75
N HIS A 361 -27.98 -3.56 14.48
CA HIS A 361 -27.09 -3.86 13.37
C HIS A 361 -27.09 -2.69 12.38
N ILE A 362 -26.02 -2.59 11.60
CA ILE A 362 -25.93 -1.61 10.52
C ILE A 362 -26.93 -2.00 9.43
N PRO A 363 -27.83 -1.09 9.02
CA PRO A 363 -28.79 -1.37 7.96
C PRO A 363 -28.09 -1.85 6.69
N HIS A 364 -28.60 -2.93 6.12
CA HIS A 364 -28.15 -3.51 4.85
C HIS A 364 -26.66 -3.90 4.81
N ALA A 365 -26.04 -4.23 5.96
CA ALA A 365 -24.61 -4.58 6.03
C ALA A 365 -24.21 -5.70 5.05
N LEU A 366 -25.03 -6.75 4.93
CA LEU A 366 -24.81 -7.83 3.97
C LEU A 366 -24.89 -7.35 2.51
N LEU A 367 -25.89 -6.53 2.20
CA LEU A 367 -26.08 -5.97 0.84
C LEU A 367 -24.93 -5.01 0.47
N ARG A 368 -24.43 -4.23 1.43
CA ARG A 368 -23.25 -3.36 1.23
C ARG A 368 -21.98 -4.17 0.97
N ARG A 369 -21.82 -5.31 1.64
CA ARG A 369 -20.66 -6.20 1.47
C ARG A 369 -20.67 -6.92 0.13
N LEU A 370 -21.85 -7.31 -0.36
CA LEU A 370 -22.02 -7.97 -1.66
C LEU A 370 -21.83 -7.00 -2.84
N GLY A 371 -22.02 -5.70 -2.62
CA GLY A 371 -21.85 -4.68 -3.65
C GLY A 371 -22.97 -4.70 -4.71
N PRO A 372 -22.78 -4.02 -5.86
CA PRO A 372 -23.77 -4.01 -6.92
C PRO A 372 -23.95 -5.40 -7.53
N SER A 373 -25.20 -5.84 -7.69
CA SER A 373 -25.51 -7.12 -8.34
C SER A 373 -25.08 -7.11 -9.81
N SER A 374 -24.52 -8.23 -10.28
CA SER A 374 -24.20 -8.48 -11.68
C SER A 374 -25.44 -8.83 -12.53
N LEU A 375 -26.58 -9.09 -11.90
CA LEU A 375 -27.83 -9.43 -12.57
C LEU A 375 -28.48 -8.17 -13.18
N GLY A 376 -28.60 -8.16 -14.50
CA GLY A 376 -29.28 -7.09 -15.24
C GLY A 376 -30.80 -7.15 -15.05
N GLY A 377 -31.44 -5.99 -14.85
CA GLY A 377 -32.89 -5.89 -14.68
C GLY A 377 -33.39 -4.45 -14.68
N ARG A 378 -34.72 -4.29 -14.76
CA ARG A 378 -35.40 -2.98 -14.79
C ARG A 378 -35.20 -2.15 -13.51
N PHE A 379 -34.86 -2.81 -12.40
CA PHE A 379 -34.59 -2.20 -11.10
C PHE A 379 -33.27 -2.73 -10.54
N ARG A 380 -32.54 -1.88 -9.80
CA ARG A 380 -31.32 -2.30 -9.09
C ARG A 380 -31.69 -3.28 -7.96
N LEU A 381 -31.34 -4.55 -8.12
CA LEU A 381 -31.69 -5.63 -7.18
C LEU A 381 -31.34 -5.32 -5.72
N VAL A 382 -30.17 -4.72 -5.50
CA VAL A 382 -29.71 -4.31 -4.15
C VAL A 382 -30.69 -3.34 -3.49
N GLY A 383 -31.27 -2.41 -4.25
CA GLY A 383 -32.24 -1.46 -3.73
C GLY A 383 -33.58 -2.10 -3.38
N LEU A 384 -34.03 -3.07 -4.18
CA LEU A 384 -35.25 -3.83 -3.92
C LEU A 384 -35.11 -4.75 -2.69
N LEU A 385 -33.96 -5.40 -2.55
CA LEU A 385 -33.68 -6.18 -1.34
C LEU A 385 -33.60 -5.26 -0.12
N ALA A 386 -32.96 -4.11 -0.23
CA ALA A 386 -32.88 -3.15 0.88
C ALA A 386 -34.28 -2.75 1.39
N SER A 387 -35.21 -2.41 0.49
CA SER A 387 -36.59 -2.07 0.88
C SER A 387 -37.35 -3.26 1.48
N ALA A 388 -37.15 -4.47 0.96
CA ALA A 388 -37.73 -5.69 1.53
C ALA A 388 -37.22 -5.95 2.95
N TYR A 389 -35.91 -5.85 3.18
CA TYR A 389 -35.29 -6.01 4.50
C TYR A 389 -35.79 -4.94 5.48
N ASP A 390 -35.92 -3.68 5.06
CA ASP A 390 -36.45 -2.62 5.92
C ASP A 390 -37.91 -2.87 6.30
N THR A 391 -38.73 -3.34 5.35
CA THR A 391 -40.14 -3.67 5.59
C THR A 391 -40.29 -4.82 6.58
N ILE A 392 -39.49 -5.88 6.41
CA ILE A 392 -39.48 -7.04 7.32
C ILE A 392 -39.00 -6.60 8.71
N ARG A 393 -37.94 -5.80 8.78
CA ARG A 393 -37.41 -5.28 10.05
C ARG A 393 -38.44 -4.43 10.79
N LEU A 394 -39.09 -3.50 10.11
CA LEU A 394 -40.13 -2.65 10.72
C LEU A 394 -41.29 -3.50 11.24
N ARG A 395 -41.73 -4.50 10.45
CA ARG A 395 -42.76 -5.46 10.85
C ARG A 395 -42.35 -6.37 12.01
N ALA A 396 -41.08 -6.76 12.10
CA ALA A 396 -40.58 -7.58 13.20
C ALA A 396 -40.46 -6.78 14.51
N LEU A 397 -40.26 -5.45 14.42
CA LEU A 397 -40.21 -4.57 15.58
C LEU A 397 -41.60 -4.15 16.09
N THR A 398 -42.63 -4.19 15.25
CA THR A 398 -44.00 -3.76 15.60
C THR A 398 -44.73 -4.67 16.61
N PRO A 399 -44.69 -6.02 16.56
CA PRO A 399 -45.40 -6.88 17.51
C PRO A 399 -44.86 -6.79 18.94
N ARG A 400 -43.72 -6.11 19.17
CA ARG A 400 -43.17 -5.89 20.51
C ARG A 400 -43.85 -4.77 21.31
N LEU A 401 -44.74 -4.00 20.70
CA LEU A 401 -45.45 -2.90 21.37
C LEU A 401 -46.93 -3.19 21.65
N ASP A 402 -47.52 -4.18 20.97
CA ASP A 402 -48.97 -4.43 20.99
C ASP A 402 -49.37 -5.85 21.46
N ALA A 403 -48.46 -6.62 22.07
CA ALA A 403 -48.80 -7.94 22.60
C ALA A 403 -49.75 -7.80 23.81
N PRO A 404 -50.97 -8.38 23.80
CA PRO A 404 -51.82 -8.42 24.99
C PRO A 404 -51.11 -9.23 26.09
N PRO A 405 -51.25 -8.85 27.38
CA PRO A 405 -50.65 -9.62 28.46
C PRO A 405 -51.16 -11.07 28.41
N PRO A 406 -50.31 -12.06 28.73
CA PRO A 406 -50.74 -13.45 28.76
C PRO A 406 -51.93 -13.58 29.72
N CYS A 407 -53.04 -14.14 29.25
CA CYS A 407 -54.19 -14.43 30.11
C CYS A 407 -53.74 -15.37 31.24
N GLU A 408 -54.04 -14.96 32.48
CA GLU A 408 -53.74 -15.69 33.72
C GLU A 408 -54.36 -17.09 33.78
#